data_AF-A0A1E4L4R9-F1
#
_entry.id   AF-A0A1E4L4R9-F1
#
_cell.length_a   1.000
_cell.length_b   1.000
_cell.length_c   1.000
_cell.angle_alpha   90.00
_cell.angle_beta   90.00
_cell.angle_gamma   90.00
#
_symmetry.space_group_name_H-M   'P 1'
#
loop_
_entity.id
_entity.type
_entity.pdbx_description
1 polymer ?
#
loop_
_entity_poly.entity_id
_entity_poly.type
_entity_poly.pdbx_seq_one_letter_code
_entity_poly.pdbx_strand_id
1 'polypeptide(L)'
;APGPLAANFNATTLRLKPGERDVSIVPDIALPGVTLISQLVLEERTACNGWKDAITPSIAEGGRRVLVLRGQYARGCGEQTLSLNLFEPAATFDFIFRGLWAEAGGTLSGATVPGLPPDAAPLLRFASEPLADALTRLNKYSNNLMARNLYLTLGAEAYDAPATLDKGARAVREILARRGIATAKLVLENGAGLSRIERISAGALNQLLRAASRSPLSAEFESSLPIVAIDGTLKRRFNGSSLAGSAHLKTGTLRDVSALAGYVFTASGGRVSFVMLVNHVNARRSEAAQRALLEWVQSGEAAGGAAQ
;
A
#
# COMPACT_ATOMS: atom_id res chain seq x y z
N ALA A 1 -8.22 9.34 0.14
CA ALA A 1 -8.83 8.46 -0.89
C ALA A 1 -7.86 8.31 -2.07
N PRO A 2 -8.07 7.41 -3.06
CA PRO A 2 -7.44 7.55 -4.37
C PRO A 2 -7.89 8.87 -5.04
N GLY A 3 -7.09 9.36 -5.97
CA GLY A 3 -7.37 10.58 -6.71
C GLY A 3 -6.48 10.71 -7.94
N PRO A 4 -6.99 11.30 -9.04
CA PRO A 4 -6.23 11.46 -10.28
C PRO A 4 -5.07 12.46 -10.14
N LEU A 5 -5.16 13.37 -9.15
CA LEU A 5 -4.09 14.28 -8.77
C LEU A 5 -3.74 14.02 -7.30
N ALA A 6 -2.57 13.42 -7.08
CA ALA A 6 -2.07 13.09 -5.74
C ALA A 6 -0.55 13.24 -5.71
N ALA A 7 -0.03 13.74 -4.60
CA ALA A 7 1.41 13.79 -4.32
C ALA A 7 1.70 13.11 -2.98
N ASN A 8 2.93 12.64 -2.81
CA ASN A 8 3.45 12.06 -1.56
C ASN A 8 2.52 11.01 -0.93
N PHE A 9 1.96 10.11 -1.74
CA PHE A 9 1.00 9.08 -1.30
C PHE A 9 -0.24 9.62 -0.55
N ASN A 10 -0.65 10.86 -0.85
CA ASN A 10 -1.68 11.60 -0.10
C ASN A 10 -1.41 11.63 1.42
N ALA A 11 -0.14 11.68 1.80
CA ALA A 11 0.30 11.73 3.18
C ALA A 11 0.97 13.07 3.48
N THR A 12 0.59 13.64 4.61
CA THR A 12 1.29 14.73 5.26
C THR A 12 2.17 14.14 6.34
N THR A 13 3.48 14.36 6.23
CA THR A 13 4.46 13.84 7.19
C THR A 13 4.83 14.92 8.19
N LEU A 14 4.78 14.55 9.47
CA LEU A 14 5.12 15.39 10.61
C LEU A 14 6.25 14.72 11.40
N ARG A 15 7.28 15.50 11.74
CA ARG A 15 8.34 15.13 12.67
C ARG A 15 7.94 15.56 14.07
N LEU A 16 7.87 14.61 14.98
CA LEU A 16 7.63 14.82 16.42
C LEU A 16 8.99 14.85 17.12
N LYS A 17 9.30 15.98 17.73
CA LYS A 17 10.59 16.19 18.40
C LYS A 17 10.36 16.50 19.88
N PRO A 18 10.71 15.60 20.80
CA PRO A 18 10.62 15.88 22.23
C PRO A 18 11.63 16.97 22.60
N GLY A 19 11.14 18.10 23.09
CA GLY A 19 11.91 19.18 23.69
C GLY A 19 12.15 18.95 25.18
N GLU A 20 12.43 20.00 25.93
CA GLU A 20 12.62 19.87 27.39
C GLU A 20 11.32 19.55 28.12
N ARG A 21 10.20 20.19 27.74
CA ARG A 21 8.90 20.05 28.41
C ARG A 21 7.73 19.71 27.49
N ASP A 22 7.94 19.80 26.18
CA ASP A 22 6.91 19.68 25.16
C ASP A 22 7.37 18.78 24.01
N VAL A 23 6.47 18.52 23.07
CA VAL A 23 6.80 17.84 21.82
C VAL A 23 6.50 18.81 20.70
N SER A 24 7.53 19.28 20.01
CA SER A 24 7.34 20.11 18.82
C SER A 24 6.95 19.25 17.62
N ILE A 25 6.09 19.81 16.76
CA ILE A 25 5.60 19.15 15.55
C ILE A 25 6.05 20.00 14.37
N VAL A 26 6.86 19.41 13.49
CA VAL A 26 7.41 20.09 12.32
C VAL A 26 6.97 19.34 11.07
N PRO A 27 6.28 19.97 10.11
CA PRO A 27 5.92 19.31 8.87
C PRO A 27 7.17 19.20 7.97
N ASP A 28 7.27 18.13 7.19
CA ASP A 28 8.41 17.95 6.26
C ASP A 28 8.35 18.95 5.09
N ILE A 29 7.13 19.38 4.72
CA ILE A 29 6.88 20.41 3.70
C ILE A 29 5.99 21.45 4.37
N ALA A 30 6.29 22.73 4.15
CA ALA A 30 5.44 23.81 4.67
C ALA A 30 3.96 23.57 4.26
N LEU A 31 3.04 23.84 5.17
CA LEU A 31 1.60 23.69 4.93
C LEU A 31 0.94 25.09 4.98
N PRO A 32 0.99 25.89 3.90
CA PRO A 32 0.49 27.25 3.92
C PRO A 32 -0.97 27.36 4.38
N GLY A 33 -1.19 28.18 5.40
CA GLY A 33 -2.50 28.40 6.00
C GLY A 33 -2.99 27.27 6.89
N VAL A 34 -2.18 26.22 7.16
CA VAL A 34 -2.44 25.21 8.18
C VAL A 34 -1.70 25.58 9.46
N THR A 35 -2.42 25.67 10.58
CA THR A 35 -1.82 25.84 11.91
C THR A 35 -1.64 24.48 12.56
N LEU A 36 -0.44 24.18 13.05
CA LEU A 36 -0.15 22.94 13.77
C LEU A 36 -0.07 23.25 15.27
N ILE A 37 -0.82 22.50 16.08
CA ILE A 37 -0.83 22.63 17.53
C ILE A 37 -0.46 21.28 18.15
N SER A 38 0.59 21.29 18.98
CA SER A 38 0.94 20.15 19.83
C SER A 38 0.26 20.28 21.18
N GLN A 39 -0.54 19.28 21.53
CA GLN A 39 -1.09 19.07 22.87
C GLN A 39 -0.66 17.68 23.37
N LEU A 40 0.55 17.28 23.01
CA LEU A 40 1.15 16.04 23.46
C LEU A 40 1.78 16.23 24.83
N VAL A 41 1.47 15.33 25.75
CA VAL A 41 2.10 15.26 27.07
C VAL A 41 3.35 14.41 26.94
N LEU A 42 4.51 15.01 27.24
CA LEU A 42 5.78 14.32 27.22
C LEU A 42 5.95 13.48 28.50
N GLU A 43 6.17 12.18 28.33
CA GLU A 43 6.34 11.22 29.43
C GLU A 43 7.79 10.75 29.54
N GLU A 44 8.38 10.87 30.74
CA GLU A 44 9.79 10.58 30.98
C GLU A 44 10.10 9.09 31.13
N ARG A 45 9.19 8.32 31.75
CA ARG A 45 9.45 6.95 32.21
C ARG A 45 8.73 5.87 31.39
N THR A 46 7.91 6.27 30.43
CA THR A 46 7.15 5.35 29.58
C THR A 46 8.05 4.81 28.48
N ALA A 47 7.96 3.51 28.21
CA ALA A 47 8.72 2.88 27.14
C ALA A 47 8.14 3.26 25.76
N CYS A 48 8.99 3.33 24.73
CA CYS A 48 8.56 3.68 23.38
C CYS A 48 7.88 2.49 22.66
N ASN A 49 6.63 2.21 23.03
CA ASN A 49 5.85 1.11 22.47
C ASN A 49 4.47 1.63 22.10
N GLY A 50 4.04 1.43 20.85
CA GLY A 50 2.71 1.84 20.43
C GLY A 50 2.45 3.34 20.47
N TRP A 51 3.51 4.18 20.45
CA TRP A 51 3.38 5.64 20.57
C TRP A 51 2.40 6.26 19.56
N LYS A 52 2.27 5.66 18.37
CA LYS A 52 1.31 6.11 17.34
C LYS A 52 -0.14 5.98 17.81
N ASP A 53 -0.47 4.90 18.51
CA ASP A 53 -1.82 4.63 19.00
C ASP A 53 -2.18 5.55 20.18
N ALA A 54 -1.18 6.10 20.87
CA ALA A 54 -1.35 7.08 21.94
C ALA A 54 -1.57 8.52 21.43
N ILE A 55 -1.43 8.77 20.12
CA ILE A 55 -1.63 10.09 19.50
C ILE A 55 -2.94 10.12 18.73
N THR A 56 -3.79 11.10 19.03
CA THR A 56 -5.03 11.36 18.31
C THR A 56 -4.92 12.67 17.52
N PRO A 57 -4.85 12.61 16.18
CA PRO A 57 -4.96 13.79 15.34
C PRO A 57 -6.42 14.26 15.23
N SER A 58 -6.64 15.57 15.25
CA SER A 58 -7.97 16.15 15.04
C SER A 58 -7.86 17.48 14.30
N ILE A 59 -8.87 17.81 13.49
CA ILE A 59 -9.03 19.12 12.86
C ILE A 59 -10.05 19.89 13.69
N ALA A 60 -9.70 21.10 14.16
CA ALA A 60 -10.62 21.91 14.95
C ALA A 60 -11.86 22.33 14.12
N GLU A 61 -13.04 22.33 14.75
CA GLU A 61 -14.30 22.76 14.11
C GLU A 61 -14.25 24.26 13.77
N GLY A 62 -14.99 24.68 12.73
CA GLY A 62 -15.10 26.08 12.32
C GLY A 62 -14.36 26.48 11.04
N GLY A 63 -14.01 25.52 10.18
CA GLY A 63 -13.58 25.80 8.80
C GLY A 63 -12.16 26.38 8.65
N ARG A 64 -11.32 26.30 9.68
CA ARG A 64 -9.90 26.67 9.58
C ARG A 64 -9.00 25.49 9.89
N ARG A 65 -7.93 25.43 9.10
CA ARG A 65 -6.95 24.35 8.93
C ARG A 65 -6.06 24.19 10.19
N VAL A 66 -6.64 23.96 11.35
CA VAL A 66 -5.89 23.78 12.60
C VAL A 66 -5.81 22.28 12.91
N LEU A 67 -4.62 21.69 12.72
CA LEU A 67 -4.35 20.32 13.12
C LEU A 67 -3.85 20.30 14.57
N VAL A 68 -4.57 19.60 15.44
CA VAL A 68 -4.19 19.39 16.82
C VAL A 68 -3.82 17.93 17.03
N LEU A 69 -2.60 17.66 17.50
CA LEU A 69 -2.20 16.34 17.99
C LEU A 69 -2.33 16.29 19.51
N ARG A 70 -3.16 15.38 20.01
CA ARG A 70 -3.38 15.14 21.45
C ARG A 70 -2.89 13.76 21.85
N GLY A 71 -2.50 13.61 23.12
CA GLY A 71 -2.15 12.31 23.67
C GLY A 71 -0.84 12.32 24.46
N GLN A 72 -0.25 11.14 24.61
CA GLN A 72 0.99 10.94 25.34
C GLN A 72 2.13 10.61 24.38
N TYR A 73 3.34 11.09 24.68
CA TYR A 73 4.54 10.80 23.89
C TYR A 73 5.70 10.49 24.82
N ALA A 74 6.26 9.29 24.72
CA ALA A 74 7.41 8.90 25.52
C ALA A 74 8.69 9.58 25.04
N ARG A 75 9.44 10.23 25.93
CA ARG A 75 10.74 10.84 25.61
C ARG A 75 11.71 9.81 25.01
N GLY A 76 11.68 8.58 25.52
CA GLY A 76 12.49 7.46 25.04
C GLY A 76 12.27 7.10 23.56
N CYS A 77 11.20 7.61 22.92
CA CYS A 77 11.02 7.47 21.48
C CYS A 77 12.00 8.30 20.64
N GLY A 78 12.60 9.34 21.23
CA GLY A 78 13.40 10.31 20.48
C GLY A 78 12.56 11.03 19.43
N GLU A 79 13.20 11.46 18.34
CA GLU A 79 12.50 12.00 17.18
C GLU A 79 11.79 10.88 16.40
N GLN A 80 10.52 11.10 16.05
CA GLN A 80 9.74 10.16 15.25
C GLN A 80 8.99 10.84 14.13
N THR A 81 8.67 10.04 13.10
CA THR A 81 7.91 10.48 11.93
C THR A 81 6.49 9.92 11.96
N LEU A 82 5.51 10.82 11.89
CA LEU A 82 4.09 10.51 11.81
C LEU A 82 3.53 10.97 10.46
N SER A 83 3.11 10.00 9.64
CA SER A 83 2.43 10.27 8.38
C SER A 83 0.93 10.16 8.56
N LEU A 84 0.20 11.22 8.20
CA LEU A 84 -1.24 11.33 8.32
C LEU A 84 -1.88 11.57 6.96
N ASN A 85 -3.03 10.97 6.71
CA ASN A 85 -3.88 11.33 5.58
C ASN A 85 -4.92 12.34 6.07
N LEU A 86 -4.63 13.63 5.90
CA LEU A 86 -5.40 14.74 6.50
C LEU A 86 -6.45 15.32 5.56
N PHE A 87 -6.14 15.39 4.27
CA PHE A 87 -6.94 16.09 3.28
C PHE A 87 -7.21 15.20 2.05
N GLU A 88 -8.20 15.60 1.25
CA GLU A 88 -8.44 14.97 -0.05
C GLU A 88 -7.23 15.16 -0.99
N PRO A 89 -6.97 14.20 -1.91
CA PRO A 89 -5.79 14.20 -2.77
C PRO A 89 -5.45 15.52 -3.47
N ALA A 90 -6.45 16.20 -4.04
CA ALA A 90 -6.24 17.46 -4.74
C ALA A 90 -5.84 18.59 -3.79
N ALA A 91 -6.40 18.64 -2.58
CA ALA A 91 -6.02 19.61 -1.57
C ALA A 91 -4.60 19.35 -1.03
N THR A 92 -4.26 18.10 -0.75
CA THR A 92 -2.89 17.72 -0.37
C THR A 92 -1.89 18.09 -1.44
N PHE A 93 -2.21 17.82 -2.72
CA PHE A 93 -1.37 18.21 -3.85
C PHE A 93 -1.18 19.73 -3.90
N ASP A 94 -2.25 20.52 -3.77
CA ASP A 94 -2.19 21.99 -3.78
C ASP A 94 -1.26 22.53 -2.68
N PHE A 95 -1.37 22.01 -1.45
CA PHE A 95 -0.48 22.40 -0.35
C PHE A 95 0.99 22.11 -0.67
N ILE A 96 1.28 20.90 -1.13
CA ILE A 96 2.64 20.48 -1.47
C ILE A 96 3.19 21.34 -2.62
N PHE A 97 2.42 21.53 -3.68
CA PHE A 97 2.83 22.30 -4.84
C PHE A 97 3.13 23.76 -4.47
N ARG A 98 2.22 24.42 -3.73
CA ARG A 98 2.42 25.81 -3.29
C ARG A 98 3.58 25.96 -2.31
N GLY A 99 3.76 25.00 -1.40
CA GLY A 99 4.89 24.98 -0.47
C GLY A 99 6.22 24.91 -1.21
N LEU A 100 6.38 23.90 -2.09
CA LEU A 100 7.60 23.73 -2.88
C LEU A 100 7.85 24.88 -3.87
N TRP A 101 6.79 25.43 -4.47
CA TRP A 101 6.92 26.59 -5.36
C TRP A 101 7.42 27.84 -4.63
N ALA A 102 6.90 28.09 -3.42
CA ALA A 102 7.35 29.20 -2.59
C ALA A 102 8.81 29.03 -2.12
N GLU A 103 9.20 27.81 -1.73
CA GLU A 103 10.58 27.47 -1.38
C GLU A 103 11.55 27.70 -2.56
N ALA A 104 11.08 27.49 -3.79
CA ALA A 104 11.84 27.79 -5.01
C ALA A 104 11.85 29.30 -5.38
N GLY A 105 11.27 30.18 -4.56
CA GLY A 105 11.19 31.63 -4.80
C GLY A 105 10.00 32.06 -5.68
N GLY A 106 9.13 31.14 -6.04
CA GLY A 106 7.93 31.41 -6.81
C GLY A 106 6.80 32.03 -5.99
N THR A 107 5.89 32.74 -6.64
CA THR A 107 4.66 33.27 -6.02
C THR A 107 3.42 32.81 -6.79
N LEU A 108 2.36 32.45 -6.06
CA LEU A 108 1.05 32.10 -6.61
C LEU A 108 -0.03 32.78 -5.77
N SER A 109 -0.76 33.71 -6.37
CA SER A 109 -1.92 34.37 -5.77
C SER A 109 -3.23 33.66 -6.17
N GLY A 110 -4.32 33.96 -5.45
CA GLY A 110 -5.63 33.37 -5.71
C GLY A 110 -5.82 31.95 -5.17
N ALA A 111 -7.02 31.41 -5.35
CA ALA A 111 -7.42 30.08 -4.90
C ALA A 111 -7.28 29.04 -6.02
N THR A 112 -6.89 27.83 -5.66
CA THR A 112 -6.93 26.67 -6.58
C THR A 112 -8.37 26.19 -6.70
N VAL A 113 -8.85 26.08 -7.94
CA VAL A 113 -10.21 25.62 -8.25
C VAL A 113 -10.16 24.31 -9.03
N PRO A 114 -11.08 23.36 -8.76
CA PRO A 114 -11.20 22.16 -9.57
C PRO A 114 -11.77 22.52 -10.95
N GLY A 115 -11.25 21.91 -12.01
CA GLY A 115 -11.74 22.13 -13.36
C GLY A 115 -10.93 21.42 -14.44
N LEU A 116 -11.43 21.49 -15.66
CA LEU A 116 -10.65 21.13 -16.83
C LEU A 116 -9.55 22.17 -17.05
N PRO A 117 -8.34 21.76 -17.46
CA PRO A 117 -7.32 22.72 -17.87
C PRO A 117 -7.82 23.54 -19.07
N PRO A 118 -7.34 24.79 -19.24
CA PRO A 118 -7.60 25.54 -20.45
C PRO A 118 -7.05 24.81 -21.67
N ASP A 119 -7.61 25.09 -22.86
CA ASP A 119 -7.10 24.59 -24.14
C ASP A 119 -5.79 25.28 -24.51
N ALA A 120 -4.73 24.91 -23.80
CA ALA A 120 -3.39 25.45 -23.95
C ALA A 120 -2.34 24.35 -23.69
N ALA A 121 -1.18 24.48 -24.32
CA ALA A 121 -0.06 23.61 -24.01
C ALA A 121 0.37 23.80 -22.54
N PRO A 122 0.58 22.72 -21.76
CA PRO A 122 1.02 22.85 -20.39
C PRO A 122 2.46 23.37 -20.36
N LEU A 123 2.74 24.22 -19.38
CA LEU A 123 4.08 24.76 -19.15
C LEU A 123 5.09 23.66 -18.81
N LEU A 124 4.66 22.65 -18.07
CA LEU A 124 5.48 21.52 -17.62
C LEU A 124 4.74 20.21 -17.85
N ARG A 125 5.48 19.17 -18.26
CA ARG A 125 5.01 17.79 -18.35
C ARG A 125 6.00 16.89 -17.67
N PHE A 126 5.50 15.98 -16.84
CA PHE A 126 6.32 14.98 -16.15
C PHE A 126 5.82 13.60 -16.59
N ALA A 127 6.73 12.78 -17.10
CA ALA A 127 6.46 11.37 -17.32
C ALA A 127 6.56 10.65 -15.97
N SER A 128 5.65 9.72 -15.71
CA SER A 128 5.85 8.77 -14.62
C SER A 128 6.99 7.82 -14.99
N GLU A 129 7.45 7.09 -13.98
CA GLU A 129 8.20 5.87 -14.25
C GLU A 129 7.39 4.85 -15.09
N PRO A 130 8.08 3.88 -15.70
CA PRO A 130 7.43 2.74 -16.35
C PRO A 130 6.50 1.98 -15.38
N LEU A 131 5.39 1.45 -15.92
CA LEU A 131 4.40 0.72 -15.12
C LEU A 131 5.01 -0.45 -14.33
N ALA A 132 6.00 -1.17 -14.88
CA ALA A 132 6.66 -2.28 -14.19
C ALA A 132 7.36 -1.84 -12.88
N ASP A 133 7.99 -0.68 -12.87
CA ASP A 133 8.66 -0.13 -11.68
C ASP A 133 7.64 0.32 -10.64
N ALA A 134 6.54 0.94 -11.09
CA ALA A 134 5.42 1.31 -10.24
C ALA A 134 4.78 0.08 -9.59
N LEU A 135 4.56 -0.99 -10.37
CA LEU A 135 4.02 -2.25 -9.88
C LEU A 135 4.96 -2.95 -8.89
N THR A 136 6.28 -2.85 -9.11
CA THR A 136 7.28 -3.34 -8.15
C THR A 136 7.10 -2.65 -6.80
N ARG A 137 7.05 -1.32 -6.76
CA ARG A 137 6.83 -0.62 -5.47
C ARG A 137 5.46 -0.91 -4.87
N LEU A 138 4.41 -0.98 -5.70
CA LEU A 138 3.08 -1.36 -5.26
C LEU A 138 3.09 -2.72 -4.55
N ASN A 139 3.68 -3.75 -5.16
CA ASN A 139 3.67 -5.11 -4.64
C ASN A 139 4.64 -5.31 -3.48
N LYS A 140 5.88 -4.81 -3.57
CA LYS A 140 6.90 -4.92 -2.51
C LYS A 140 6.41 -4.32 -1.19
N TYR A 141 5.75 -3.16 -1.25
CA TYR A 141 5.32 -2.42 -0.07
C TYR A 141 3.81 -2.50 0.20
N SER A 142 3.05 -3.24 -0.62
CA SER A 142 1.60 -3.36 -0.49
C SER A 142 0.88 -2.01 -0.46
N ASN A 143 1.20 -1.12 -1.40
CA ASN A 143 0.72 0.26 -1.36
C ASN A 143 -0.76 0.35 -1.83
N ASN A 144 -1.66 0.57 -0.88
CA ASN A 144 -3.10 0.63 -1.14
C ASN A 144 -3.51 1.80 -2.04
N LEU A 145 -2.87 2.96 -1.92
CA LEU A 145 -3.21 4.12 -2.75
C LEU A 145 -2.89 3.84 -4.21
N MET A 146 -1.70 3.29 -4.47
CA MET A 146 -1.28 2.90 -5.82
C MET A 146 -2.20 1.82 -6.39
N ALA A 147 -2.57 0.81 -5.60
CA ALA A 147 -3.48 -0.25 -6.04
C ALA A 147 -4.88 0.28 -6.40
N ARG A 148 -5.43 1.19 -5.59
CA ARG A 148 -6.74 1.82 -5.87
C ARG A 148 -6.69 2.73 -7.10
N ASN A 149 -5.61 3.48 -7.29
CA ASN A 149 -5.43 4.32 -8.49
C ASN A 149 -5.30 3.43 -9.74
N LEU A 150 -4.48 2.38 -9.70
CA LEU A 150 -4.36 1.42 -10.80
C LEU A 150 -5.72 0.78 -11.14
N TYR A 151 -6.48 0.37 -10.14
CA TYR A 151 -7.81 -0.21 -10.33
C TYR A 151 -8.78 0.75 -11.03
N LEU A 152 -8.77 2.04 -10.65
CA LEU A 152 -9.54 3.07 -11.32
C LEU A 152 -9.04 3.34 -12.75
N THR A 153 -7.72 3.39 -12.96
CA THR A 153 -7.11 3.53 -14.29
C THR A 153 -7.53 2.39 -15.21
N LEU A 154 -7.50 1.13 -14.76
CA LEU A 154 -7.97 -0.01 -15.55
C LEU A 154 -9.43 0.17 -16.04
N GLY A 155 -10.29 0.73 -15.18
CA GLY A 155 -11.67 1.03 -15.54
C GLY A 155 -11.81 2.15 -16.56
N ALA A 156 -11.03 3.22 -16.43
CA ALA A 156 -11.04 4.34 -17.37
C ALA A 156 -10.43 3.98 -18.73
N GLU A 157 -9.34 3.21 -18.75
CA GLU A 157 -8.73 2.74 -20.00
C GLU A 157 -9.64 1.76 -20.76
N ALA A 158 -10.43 0.95 -20.05
CA ALA A 158 -11.33 0.01 -20.68
C ALA A 158 -12.66 0.63 -21.16
N TYR A 159 -13.14 1.69 -20.49
CA TYR A 159 -14.51 2.19 -20.66
C TYR A 159 -14.64 3.72 -20.56
N ASP A 160 -13.58 4.42 -20.93
CA ASP A 160 -13.43 5.87 -20.90
C ASP A 160 -13.56 6.52 -19.51
N ALA A 161 -13.13 7.78 -19.42
CA ALA A 161 -13.36 8.61 -18.25
C ALA A 161 -14.86 8.95 -18.08
N PRO A 162 -15.33 9.24 -16.84
CA PRO A 162 -14.60 9.17 -15.59
C PRO A 162 -14.37 7.71 -15.12
N ALA A 163 -13.29 7.52 -14.37
CA ALA A 163 -13.01 6.25 -13.69
C ALA A 163 -14.04 5.99 -12.60
N THR A 164 -14.54 4.75 -12.49
CA THR A 164 -15.39 4.30 -11.39
C THR A 164 -14.94 2.95 -10.87
N LEU A 165 -15.30 2.63 -9.63
CA LEU A 165 -15.00 1.33 -9.03
C LEU A 165 -15.65 0.18 -9.81
N ASP A 166 -16.87 0.39 -10.33
CA ASP A 166 -17.58 -0.60 -11.15
C ASP A 166 -16.89 -0.84 -12.48
N LYS A 167 -16.41 0.23 -13.14
CA LYS A 167 -15.59 0.11 -14.36
C LYS A 167 -14.32 -0.70 -14.09
N GLY A 168 -13.63 -0.43 -12.98
CA GLY A 168 -12.48 -1.22 -12.55
C GLY A 168 -12.83 -2.70 -12.32
N ALA A 169 -13.95 -2.97 -11.65
CA ALA A 169 -14.41 -4.34 -11.38
C ALA A 169 -14.69 -5.09 -12.68
N ARG A 170 -15.36 -4.44 -13.63
CA ARG A 170 -15.71 -5.00 -14.93
C ARG A 170 -14.46 -5.31 -15.75
N ALA A 171 -13.51 -4.38 -15.80
CA ALA A 171 -12.25 -4.54 -16.53
C ALA A 171 -11.45 -5.76 -16.00
N VAL A 172 -11.34 -5.89 -14.67
CA VAL A 172 -10.65 -7.04 -14.05
C VAL A 172 -11.40 -8.35 -14.29
N ARG A 173 -12.75 -8.36 -14.20
CA ARG A 173 -13.54 -9.57 -14.46
C ARG A 173 -13.38 -10.05 -15.91
N GLU A 174 -13.43 -9.14 -16.87
CA GLU A 174 -13.32 -9.47 -18.29
C GLU A 174 -11.93 -10.03 -18.64
N ILE A 175 -10.85 -9.48 -18.09
CA ILE A 175 -9.51 -10.03 -18.33
C ILE A 175 -9.36 -11.42 -17.70
N LEU A 176 -9.89 -11.64 -16.49
CA LEU A 176 -9.86 -12.95 -15.85
C LEU A 176 -10.68 -13.98 -16.63
N ALA A 177 -11.89 -13.62 -17.06
CA ALA A 177 -12.75 -14.48 -17.87
C ALA A 177 -12.10 -14.86 -19.21
N ARG A 178 -11.47 -13.90 -19.91
CA ARG A 178 -10.71 -14.17 -21.15
C ARG A 178 -9.53 -15.13 -20.94
N ARG A 179 -9.01 -15.22 -19.71
CA ARG A 179 -7.94 -16.16 -19.33
C ARG A 179 -8.48 -17.49 -18.79
N GLY A 180 -9.80 -17.72 -18.86
CA GLY A 180 -10.44 -18.94 -18.37
C GLY A 180 -10.47 -19.07 -16.84
N ILE A 181 -10.27 -17.97 -16.11
CA ILE A 181 -10.26 -17.95 -14.65
C ILE A 181 -11.68 -17.69 -14.14
N ALA A 182 -12.15 -18.54 -13.24
CA ALA A 182 -13.52 -18.44 -12.72
C ALA A 182 -13.74 -17.15 -11.90
N THR A 183 -14.70 -16.33 -12.31
CA THR A 183 -15.04 -15.06 -11.66
C THR A 183 -16.36 -15.08 -10.88
N ALA A 184 -17.09 -16.20 -10.90
CA ALA A 184 -18.42 -16.30 -10.28
C ALA A 184 -18.43 -15.99 -8.78
N LYS A 185 -17.37 -16.36 -8.05
CA LYS A 185 -17.21 -16.08 -6.61
C LYS A 185 -16.29 -14.88 -6.32
N LEU A 186 -15.83 -14.19 -7.35
CA LEU A 186 -14.97 -13.02 -7.22
C LEU A 186 -15.82 -11.83 -6.77
N VAL A 187 -15.41 -11.15 -5.71
CA VAL A 187 -15.96 -9.85 -5.28
C VAL A 187 -14.80 -8.86 -5.22
N LEU A 188 -14.89 -7.79 -6.00
CA LEU A 188 -13.92 -6.71 -6.10
C LEU A 188 -14.63 -5.41 -5.77
N GLU A 189 -14.15 -4.69 -4.75
CA GLU A 189 -14.72 -3.40 -4.36
C GLU A 189 -13.74 -2.26 -4.68
N ASN A 190 -12.46 -2.41 -4.34
CA ASN A 190 -11.52 -1.30 -4.40
C ASN A 190 -10.14 -1.64 -4.98
N GLY A 191 -9.85 -2.92 -5.21
CA GLY A 191 -8.61 -3.36 -5.86
C GLY A 191 -7.39 -3.40 -4.96
N ALA A 192 -7.49 -2.96 -3.70
CA ALA A 192 -6.38 -2.97 -2.74
C ALA A 192 -6.46 -4.09 -1.68
N GLY A 193 -7.59 -4.80 -1.57
CA GLY A 193 -7.74 -5.83 -0.53
C GLY A 193 -8.13 -5.27 0.85
N LEU A 194 -8.51 -3.99 0.93
CA LEU A 194 -8.93 -3.34 2.18
C LEU A 194 -10.39 -3.63 2.54
N SER A 195 -11.18 -4.05 1.55
CA SER A 195 -12.60 -4.29 1.75
C SER A 195 -12.83 -5.55 2.58
N ARG A 196 -13.83 -5.51 3.47
CA ARG A 196 -14.28 -6.71 4.19
C ARG A 196 -15.17 -7.63 3.36
N ILE A 197 -15.68 -7.13 2.22
CA ILE A 197 -16.55 -7.90 1.34
C ILE A 197 -15.82 -8.49 0.14
N GLU A 198 -14.55 -8.14 -0.08
CA GLU A 198 -13.72 -8.70 -1.15
C GLU A 198 -13.54 -10.22 -0.97
N ARG A 199 -13.65 -10.97 -2.08
CA ARG A 199 -13.62 -12.43 -2.06
C ARG A 199 -12.91 -12.96 -3.29
N ILE A 200 -12.03 -13.92 -3.08
CA ILE A 200 -11.43 -14.77 -4.11
C ILE A 200 -11.14 -16.14 -3.50
N SER A 201 -11.27 -17.21 -4.28
CA SER A 201 -10.89 -18.55 -3.82
C SER A 201 -9.39 -18.80 -4.02
N ALA A 202 -8.79 -19.64 -3.18
CA ALA A 202 -7.40 -20.05 -3.35
C ALA A 202 -7.14 -20.67 -4.73
N GLY A 203 -8.10 -21.47 -5.24
CA GLY A 203 -8.04 -22.06 -6.57
C GLY A 203 -8.02 -21.02 -7.70
N ALA A 204 -8.91 -20.02 -7.65
CA ALA A 204 -8.94 -18.95 -8.65
C ALA A 204 -7.67 -18.09 -8.61
N LEU A 205 -7.16 -17.77 -7.41
CA LEU A 205 -5.90 -17.04 -7.27
C LEU A 205 -4.70 -17.86 -7.78
N ASN A 206 -4.70 -19.18 -7.55
CA ASN A 206 -3.67 -20.06 -8.09
C ASN A 206 -3.76 -20.17 -9.62
N GLN A 207 -4.95 -20.22 -10.20
CA GLN A 207 -5.14 -20.15 -11.66
C GLN A 207 -4.61 -18.83 -12.24
N LEU A 208 -4.84 -17.71 -11.55
CA LEU A 208 -4.27 -16.40 -11.92
C LEU A 208 -2.73 -16.43 -11.90
N LEU A 209 -2.11 -16.95 -10.85
CA LEU A 209 -0.65 -17.08 -10.78
C LEU A 209 -0.12 -17.96 -11.93
N ARG A 210 -0.74 -19.10 -12.20
CA ARG A 210 -0.35 -19.96 -13.34
C ARG A 210 -0.56 -19.29 -14.70
N ALA A 211 -1.57 -18.44 -14.84
CA ALA A 211 -1.76 -17.66 -16.07
C ALA A 211 -0.69 -16.57 -16.21
N ALA A 212 -0.35 -15.88 -15.11
CA ALA A 212 0.71 -14.88 -15.07
C ALA A 212 2.08 -15.49 -15.38
N SER A 213 2.38 -16.70 -14.88
CA SER A 213 3.64 -17.39 -15.13
C SER A 213 3.84 -17.81 -16.59
N ARG A 214 2.77 -17.87 -17.40
CA ARG A 214 2.80 -18.14 -18.85
C ARG A 214 2.73 -16.86 -19.69
N SER A 215 2.65 -15.69 -19.05
CA SER A 215 2.61 -14.42 -19.75
C SER A 215 4.01 -14.01 -20.22
N PRO A 216 4.12 -13.26 -21.34
CA PRO A 216 5.35 -12.57 -21.69
C PRO A 216 5.87 -11.63 -20.58
N LEU A 217 4.98 -11.15 -19.69
CA LEU A 217 5.28 -10.28 -18.56
C LEU A 217 5.58 -11.04 -17.25
N SER A 218 5.88 -12.35 -17.34
CA SER A 218 6.00 -13.20 -16.16
C SER A 218 7.18 -12.80 -15.27
N ALA A 219 8.30 -12.38 -15.86
CA ALA A 219 9.49 -11.96 -15.14
C ALA A 219 9.25 -10.66 -14.36
N GLU A 220 8.59 -9.68 -14.98
CA GLU A 220 8.23 -8.41 -14.35
C GLU A 220 7.20 -8.61 -13.23
N PHE A 221 6.20 -9.46 -13.45
CA PHE A 221 5.24 -9.78 -12.41
C PHE A 221 5.91 -10.48 -11.21
N GLU A 222 6.73 -11.50 -11.47
CA GLU A 222 7.41 -12.25 -10.42
C GLU A 222 8.44 -11.41 -9.64
N SER A 223 9.20 -10.55 -10.32
CA SER A 223 10.18 -9.66 -9.68
C SER A 223 9.52 -8.58 -8.82
N SER A 224 8.28 -8.18 -9.15
CA SER A 224 7.51 -7.24 -8.36
C SER A 224 7.09 -7.78 -6.98
N LEU A 225 7.03 -9.10 -6.80
CA LEU A 225 6.60 -9.73 -5.55
C LEU A 225 7.71 -9.71 -4.49
N PRO A 226 7.40 -9.45 -3.21
CA PRO A 226 8.38 -9.55 -2.12
C PRO A 226 9.12 -10.89 -2.07
N ILE A 227 10.43 -10.84 -1.83
CA ILE A 227 11.28 -12.01 -1.65
C ILE A 227 11.40 -12.33 -0.16
N VAL A 228 11.15 -13.58 0.21
CA VAL A 228 11.20 -14.04 1.60
C VAL A 228 12.55 -13.72 2.25
N ALA A 229 12.50 -13.11 3.44
CA ALA A 229 13.63 -12.72 4.27
C ALA A 229 14.59 -11.68 3.64
N ILE A 230 14.25 -11.09 2.49
CA ILE A 230 15.14 -10.17 1.75
C ILE A 230 14.52 -8.78 1.64
N ASP A 231 13.29 -8.66 1.13
CA ASP A 231 12.71 -7.34 0.83
C ASP A 231 11.19 -7.23 1.08
N GLY A 232 10.70 -6.01 0.89
CA GLY A 232 9.29 -5.67 1.00
C GLY A 232 8.64 -6.11 2.31
N THR A 233 7.38 -6.52 2.23
CA THR A 233 6.61 -7.01 3.40
C THR A 233 7.14 -8.33 4.00
N LEU A 234 8.10 -9.00 3.37
CA LEU A 234 8.66 -10.28 3.83
C LEU A 234 10.10 -10.17 4.35
N LYS A 235 10.71 -8.98 4.30
CA LYS A 235 12.11 -8.73 4.72
C LYS A 235 12.50 -9.30 6.08
N ARG A 236 11.56 -9.35 7.03
CA ARG A 236 11.80 -9.86 8.39
C ARG A 236 11.06 -11.16 8.69
N ARG A 237 10.34 -11.71 7.71
CA ARG A 237 9.53 -12.91 7.90
C ARG A 237 10.31 -14.13 7.44
N PHE A 238 10.24 -15.19 8.25
CA PHE A 238 10.94 -16.45 8.02
C PHE A 238 12.47 -16.35 8.02
N ASN A 239 13.03 -15.35 8.71
CA ASN A 239 14.49 -15.23 8.91
C ASN A 239 15.05 -16.47 9.63
N GLY A 240 16.24 -16.91 9.24
CA GLY A 240 16.90 -18.07 9.83
C GLY A 240 16.30 -19.43 9.43
N SER A 241 15.41 -19.46 8.43
CA SER A 241 14.91 -20.69 7.81
C SER A 241 15.56 -20.93 6.43
N SER A 242 15.37 -22.13 5.87
CA SER A 242 15.76 -22.44 4.49
C SER A 242 15.00 -21.61 3.44
N LEU A 243 13.95 -20.89 3.85
CA LEU A 243 13.09 -20.12 2.94
C LEU A 243 13.69 -18.81 2.44
N ALA A 244 14.81 -18.35 3.03
CA ALA A 244 15.42 -17.09 2.64
C ALA A 244 15.79 -17.10 1.16
N GLY A 245 15.23 -16.16 0.38
CA GLY A 245 15.44 -16.08 -1.06
C GLY A 245 14.73 -17.15 -1.90
N SER A 246 14.01 -18.11 -1.30
CA SER A 246 13.42 -19.23 -2.04
C SER A 246 11.95 -19.04 -2.43
N ALA A 247 11.34 -17.89 -2.13
CA ALA A 247 9.98 -17.61 -2.56
C ALA A 247 9.73 -16.12 -2.81
N HIS A 248 8.90 -15.86 -3.81
CA HIS A 248 8.41 -14.55 -4.22
C HIS A 248 6.91 -14.50 -3.94
N LEU A 249 6.49 -13.81 -2.88
CA LEU A 249 5.12 -13.90 -2.36
C LEU A 249 4.55 -12.53 -2.04
N LYS A 250 3.30 -12.30 -2.44
CA LYS A 250 2.49 -11.20 -1.94
C LYS A 250 1.86 -11.58 -0.60
N THR A 251 1.93 -10.66 0.36
CA THR A 251 1.25 -10.74 1.65
C THR A 251 -0.14 -10.13 1.62
N GLY A 252 -1.04 -10.61 2.47
CA GLY A 252 -2.31 -9.97 2.79
C GLY A 252 -2.61 -10.10 4.29
N THR A 253 -2.84 -8.98 4.97
CA THR A 253 -3.08 -8.95 6.42
C THR A 253 -4.17 -7.93 6.75
N LEU A 254 -5.24 -8.38 7.42
CA LEU A 254 -6.23 -7.53 8.07
C LEU A 254 -6.50 -8.06 9.48
N ARG A 255 -7.41 -7.43 10.23
CA ARG A 255 -8.01 -8.10 11.40
C ARG A 255 -8.61 -9.42 10.92
N ASP A 256 -8.26 -10.53 11.55
CA ASP A 256 -8.80 -11.87 11.26
C ASP A 256 -8.44 -12.46 9.89
N VAL A 257 -7.47 -11.87 9.17
CA VAL A 257 -7.01 -12.35 7.85
C VAL A 257 -5.50 -12.43 7.80
N SER A 258 -4.97 -13.53 7.27
CA SER A 258 -3.55 -13.74 6.97
C SER A 258 -3.42 -14.56 5.69
N ALA A 259 -2.73 -14.02 4.69
CA ALA A 259 -2.63 -14.61 3.37
C ALA A 259 -1.22 -14.48 2.77
N LEU A 260 -0.84 -15.49 1.99
CA LEU A 260 0.36 -15.53 1.17
C LEU A 260 0.01 -16.12 -0.20
N ALA A 261 0.47 -15.47 -1.27
CA ALA A 261 0.28 -15.97 -2.64
C ALA A 261 1.45 -15.58 -3.54
N GLY A 262 1.93 -16.49 -4.39
CA GLY A 262 3.03 -16.24 -5.32
C GLY A 262 3.73 -17.50 -5.76
N TYR A 263 5.06 -17.47 -5.85
CA TYR A 263 5.87 -18.59 -6.33
C TYR A 263 6.90 -19.04 -5.29
N VAL A 264 7.12 -20.34 -5.20
CA VAL A 264 8.14 -20.98 -4.35
C VAL A 264 9.08 -21.77 -5.26
N PHE A 265 10.38 -21.62 -5.05
CA PHE A 265 11.42 -22.36 -5.74
C PHE A 265 11.81 -23.58 -4.89
N THR A 266 11.71 -24.76 -5.50
CA THR A 266 12.00 -26.02 -4.81
C THR A 266 13.50 -26.29 -4.79
N ALA A 267 13.95 -27.11 -3.84
CA ALA A 267 15.34 -27.54 -3.74
C ALA A 267 15.83 -28.29 -5.00
N SER A 268 14.91 -28.91 -5.75
CA SER A 268 15.17 -29.56 -7.04
C SER A 268 15.25 -28.59 -8.23
N GLY A 269 15.14 -27.27 -8.01
CA GLY A 269 15.17 -26.25 -9.06
C GLY A 269 13.83 -26.01 -9.77
N GLY A 270 12.75 -26.62 -9.28
CA GLY A 270 11.39 -26.40 -9.77
C GLY A 270 10.77 -25.11 -9.26
N ARG A 271 9.66 -24.70 -9.88
CA ARG A 271 8.85 -23.53 -9.46
C ARG A 271 7.41 -23.95 -9.26
N VAL A 272 6.85 -23.67 -8.08
CA VAL A 272 5.48 -24.02 -7.69
C VAL A 272 4.70 -22.74 -7.40
N SER A 273 3.47 -22.64 -7.93
CA SER A 273 2.55 -21.57 -7.53
C SER A 273 1.91 -21.92 -6.18
N PHE A 274 1.96 -20.98 -5.24
CA PHE A 274 1.55 -21.16 -3.85
C PHE A 274 0.43 -20.19 -3.50
N VAL A 275 -0.60 -20.67 -2.80
CA VAL A 275 -1.64 -19.83 -2.21
C VAL A 275 -2.06 -20.42 -0.86
N MET A 276 -2.02 -19.60 0.18
CA MET A 276 -2.60 -19.91 1.49
C MET A 276 -3.42 -18.71 1.98
N LEU A 277 -4.71 -18.94 2.25
CA LEU A 277 -5.65 -17.93 2.75
C LEU A 277 -6.19 -18.40 4.11
N VAL A 278 -5.99 -17.60 5.16
CA VAL A 278 -6.48 -17.90 6.51
C VAL A 278 -7.43 -16.77 6.95
N ASN A 279 -8.71 -17.12 7.11
CA ASN A 279 -9.74 -16.22 7.64
C ASN A 279 -10.21 -16.77 8.99
N HIS A 280 -9.77 -16.16 10.09
CA HIS A 280 -10.09 -16.60 11.45
C HIS A 280 -9.70 -15.51 12.45
N VAL A 281 -10.36 -15.42 13.61
CA VAL A 281 -10.01 -14.46 14.68
C VAL A 281 -8.53 -14.56 15.11
N ASN A 282 -7.98 -15.77 15.03
CA ASN A 282 -6.58 -16.07 15.32
C ASN A 282 -5.65 -16.09 14.09
N ALA A 283 -6.06 -15.54 12.94
CA ALA A 283 -5.27 -15.60 11.70
C ALA A 283 -3.84 -15.05 11.86
N ARG A 284 -3.62 -14.09 12.77
CA ARG A 284 -2.27 -13.58 13.09
C ARG A 284 -1.31 -14.65 13.64
N ARG A 285 -1.83 -15.76 14.17
CA ARG A 285 -1.04 -16.90 14.67
C ARG A 285 -0.71 -17.92 13.58
N SER A 286 -1.11 -17.69 12.33
CA SER A 286 -0.93 -18.65 11.23
C SER A 286 0.49 -18.71 10.68
N GLU A 287 1.44 -17.91 11.19
CA GLU A 287 2.80 -17.84 10.62
C GLU A 287 3.54 -19.19 10.69
N ALA A 288 3.38 -19.94 11.78
CA ALA A 288 4.00 -21.26 11.91
C ALA A 288 3.47 -22.25 10.84
N ALA A 289 2.16 -22.24 10.59
CA ALA A 289 1.53 -23.06 9.55
C ALA A 289 1.96 -22.61 8.14
N GLN A 290 2.06 -21.29 7.90
CA GLN A 290 2.59 -20.75 6.66
C GLN A 290 4.04 -21.20 6.41
N ARG A 291 4.89 -21.14 7.44
CA ARG A 291 6.27 -21.60 7.37
C ARG A 291 6.34 -23.08 7.03
N ALA A 292 5.64 -23.92 7.78
CA ALA A 292 5.65 -25.37 7.57
C ALA A 292 5.19 -25.75 6.16
N LEU A 293 4.13 -25.12 5.65
CA LEU A 293 3.66 -25.38 4.28
C LEU A 293 4.66 -24.90 3.22
N LEU A 294 5.30 -23.75 3.42
CA LEU A 294 6.33 -23.26 2.51
C LEU A 294 7.57 -24.16 2.49
N GLU A 295 8.05 -24.61 3.66
CA GLU A 295 9.20 -25.51 3.78
C GLU A 295 8.90 -26.88 3.14
N TRP A 296 7.68 -27.40 3.32
CA TRP A 296 7.23 -28.63 2.65
C TRP A 296 7.15 -28.50 1.12
N VAL A 297 6.68 -27.35 0.60
CA VAL A 297 6.71 -27.10 -0.85
C VAL A 297 8.14 -26.95 -1.35
N GLN A 298 9.00 -26.26 -0.60
CA GLN A 298 10.41 -26.05 -0.96
C GLN A 298 11.17 -27.38 -1.01
N SER A 299 10.94 -28.30 -0.07
CA SER A 299 11.64 -29.61 -0.05
C SER A 299 11.33 -30.46 -1.28
N GLY A 300 10.22 -30.19 -1.97
CA GLY A 300 9.79 -30.90 -3.18
C GLY A 300 8.93 -32.14 -2.89
N GLU A 301 8.62 -32.43 -1.63
CA GLU A 301 7.71 -33.51 -1.23
C GLU A 301 6.30 -33.34 -1.84
N ALA A 302 5.88 -32.09 -2.08
CA ALA A 302 4.62 -31.76 -2.74
C ALA A 302 4.53 -32.22 -4.21
N ALA A 303 5.66 -32.33 -4.92
CA ALA A 303 5.70 -32.68 -6.34
C ALA A 303 5.75 -34.21 -6.56
N GLY A 304 6.17 -34.99 -5.56
CA GLY A 304 6.27 -36.45 -5.65
C GLY A 304 4.92 -37.19 -5.55
N GLY A 305 3.89 -36.57 -4.99
CA GLY A 305 2.57 -37.20 -4.79
C GLY A 305 1.58 -37.06 -5.95
N ALA A 306 1.85 -36.22 -6.94
CA ALA A 306 0.96 -35.98 -8.09
C ALA A 306 1.32 -36.82 -9.33
N ALA A 307 2.32 -37.69 -9.23
CA ALA A 307 2.82 -38.55 -10.30
C ALA A 307 2.50 -40.05 -10.09
N GLN A 308 1.48 -40.36 -9.27
CA GLN A 308 0.93 -41.72 -9.12
C GLN A 308 -0.56 -41.72 -9.44
#